data_AF-A0A933BES5-F1
#
_entry.id   AF-A0A933BES5-F1
#
_cell.length_a   1.000
_cell.length_b   1.000
_cell.length_c   1.000
_cell.angle_alpha   90.00
_cell.angle_beta   90.00
_cell.angle_gamma   90.00
#
_symmetry.space_group_name_H-M   'P 1'
#
loop_
_entity.id
_entity.type
_entity.pdbx_description
1 polymer ?
#
loop_
_entity_poly.entity_id
_entity_poly.type
_entity_poly.pdbx_seq_one_letter_code
_entity_poly.pdbx_strand_id
1 'polypeptide(L)'
;MRQFASGETRTEKYAQALRALRELLEAQGEDVVGCAYAEAVAQSRYDRFAVKGLKQSDGRLCVQRLWGKQCDLKDCVPPSGDHDSLWLRDGKPAVYLTQPYGLTWETMRRLMAFCERHGLKADIDTWPSFHFPGQVLSVQLSKKDA
;
A
#
# COMPACT_ATOMS: atom_id res chain seq x y z
N MET A 1 15.39 -13.55 -4.24
CA MET A 1 14.93 -14.07 -2.93
C MET A 1 15.37 -13.08 -1.86
N ARG A 2 14.45 -12.58 -1.00
CA ARG A 2 14.85 -11.77 0.16
C ARG A 2 15.42 -12.70 1.23
N GLN A 3 16.49 -12.27 1.91
CA GLN A 3 17.13 -13.00 3.00
C GLN A 3 17.37 -12.05 4.17
N PHE A 4 17.52 -12.59 5.38
CA PHE A 4 17.96 -11.79 6.52
C PHE A 4 19.37 -11.25 6.31
N ALA A 5 19.68 -10.09 6.90
CA ALA A 5 21.00 -9.46 6.78
C ALA A 5 22.10 -10.36 7.38
N SER A 6 23.20 -10.51 6.65
CA SER A 6 24.36 -11.34 6.99
C SER A 6 25.68 -10.67 6.58
N GLY A 7 26.79 -11.11 7.18
CA GLY A 7 28.13 -10.58 6.87
C GLY A 7 28.21 -9.06 7.05
N GLU A 8 28.77 -8.36 6.07
CA GLU A 8 28.98 -6.90 6.09
C GLU A 8 27.69 -6.08 6.22
N THR A 9 26.54 -6.63 5.82
CA THR A 9 25.25 -5.94 5.96
C THR A 9 24.73 -5.94 7.40
N ARG A 10 25.24 -6.85 8.24
CA ARG A 10 24.88 -6.97 9.66
C ARG A 10 25.78 -6.07 10.52
N THR A 11 25.57 -4.76 10.37
CA THR A 11 26.33 -3.73 11.11
C THR A 11 26.03 -3.72 12.61
N GLU A 12 26.83 -2.99 13.40
CA GLU A 12 26.54 -2.79 14.83
C GLU A 12 25.19 -2.10 15.06
N LYS A 13 24.84 -1.12 14.22
CA LYS A 13 23.51 -0.46 14.28
C LYS A 13 22.37 -1.46 14.03
N TYR A 14 22.56 -2.38 13.09
CA TYR A 14 21.58 -3.45 12.85
C TYR A 14 21.44 -4.36 14.09
N ALA A 15 22.56 -4.73 14.72
CA ALA A 15 22.54 -5.54 15.93
C ALA A 15 21.84 -4.84 17.10
N GLN A 16 22.08 -3.53 17.28
CA GLN A 16 21.40 -2.68 18.27
C GLN A 16 19.90 -2.64 18.05
N ALA A 17 19.47 -2.37 16.81
CA ALA A 17 18.05 -2.35 16.47
C ALA A 17 17.38 -3.70 16.76
N LEU A 18 18.02 -4.82 16.40
CA LEU A 18 17.49 -6.15 16.67
C LEU A 18 17.38 -6.45 18.17
N ARG A 19 18.35 -6.01 19.00
CA ARG A 19 18.28 -6.14 20.46
C ARG A 19 17.07 -5.38 21.01
N ALA A 20 16.94 -4.11 20.66
CA ALA A 20 15.82 -3.28 21.13
C ALA A 20 14.44 -3.84 20.72
N LEU A 21 14.31 -4.34 19.48
CA LEU A 21 13.05 -4.96 19.03
C LEU A 21 12.73 -6.27 19.77
N ARG A 22 13.75 -7.03 20.19
CA ARG A 22 13.54 -8.25 21.00
C ARG A 22 13.14 -7.93 22.44
N GLU A 23 13.77 -6.93 23.04
CA GLU A 23 13.37 -6.43 24.37
C GLU A 23 11.92 -5.93 24.34
N LEU A 24 11.54 -5.21 23.28
CA LEU A 24 10.17 -4.75 23.06
C LEU A 24 9.20 -5.92 22.87
N LEU A 25 9.61 -6.95 22.12
CA LEU A 25 8.82 -8.18 21.92
C LEU A 25 8.53 -8.89 23.25
N GLU A 26 9.54 -9.05 24.09
CA GLU A 26 9.41 -9.69 25.41
C GLU A 26 8.52 -8.88 26.36
N ALA A 27 8.63 -7.55 26.33
CA ALA A 27 7.90 -6.67 27.24
C ALA A 27 6.44 -6.39 26.81
N GLN A 28 6.18 -6.27 25.52
CA GLN A 28 4.91 -5.71 24.99
C GLN A 28 4.29 -6.51 23.84
N GLY A 29 4.93 -7.59 23.37
CA GLY A 29 4.40 -8.47 22.34
C GLY A 29 4.63 -7.97 20.89
N GLU A 30 4.16 -8.78 19.95
CA GLU A 30 4.46 -8.64 18.51
C GLU A 30 3.83 -7.41 17.87
N ASP A 31 2.62 -7.02 18.29
CA ASP A 31 1.90 -5.88 17.72
C ASP A 31 2.68 -4.57 17.90
N VAL A 32 3.26 -4.34 19.08
CA VAL A 32 4.03 -3.14 19.38
C VAL A 32 5.34 -3.09 18.58
N VAL A 33 5.99 -4.25 18.38
CA VAL A 33 7.16 -4.38 17.49
C VAL A 33 6.77 -4.04 16.05
N GLY A 34 5.60 -4.51 15.60
CA GLY A 34 5.02 -4.19 14.30
C GLY A 34 4.80 -2.69 14.11
N CYS A 35 4.20 -2.01 15.09
CA CYS A 35 4.02 -0.56 15.10
C CYS A 35 5.35 0.20 15.01
N ALA A 36 6.34 -0.17 15.84
CA ALA A 36 7.65 0.48 15.85
C ALA A 36 8.38 0.34 14.50
N TYR A 37 8.35 -0.84 13.89
CA TYR A 37 8.87 -1.05 12.54
C TYR A 37 8.13 -0.20 11.51
N ALA A 38 6.79 -0.20 11.56
CA ALA A 38 5.96 0.53 10.63
C ALA A 38 6.26 2.02 10.66
N GLU A 39 6.32 2.62 11.85
CA GLU A 39 6.65 4.03 12.04
C GLU A 39 8.04 4.38 11.48
N ALA A 40 9.04 3.52 11.72
CA ALA A 40 10.40 3.75 11.25
C ALA A 40 10.55 3.76 9.72
N VAL A 41 9.68 3.06 8.97
CA VAL A 41 9.85 2.87 7.52
C VAL A 41 8.74 3.43 6.65
N ALA A 42 7.56 3.76 7.21
CA ALA A 42 6.39 4.21 6.46
C ALA A 42 6.69 5.41 5.56
N GLN A 43 7.32 6.46 6.10
CA GLN A 43 7.63 7.67 5.33
C GLN A 43 8.56 7.37 4.15
N SER A 44 9.62 6.59 4.37
CA SER A 44 10.55 6.22 3.29
C SER A 44 9.84 5.43 2.17
N ARG A 45 8.87 4.59 2.51
CA ARG A 45 8.07 3.85 1.53
C ARG A 45 7.11 4.76 0.77
N TYR A 46 6.46 5.68 1.46
CA TYR A 46 5.63 6.73 0.87
C TYR A 46 6.44 7.56 -0.13
N ASP A 47 7.59 8.09 0.29
CA ASP A 47 8.44 8.92 -0.55
C ASP A 47 8.90 8.17 -1.80
N ARG A 48 9.30 6.90 -1.66
CA ARG A 48 9.66 6.05 -2.80
C ARG A 48 8.51 5.79 -3.78
N PHE A 49 7.27 5.82 -3.30
CA PHE A 49 6.13 5.74 -4.19
C PHE A 49 5.89 7.09 -4.90
N ALA A 50 6.00 8.20 -4.17
CA ALA A 50 5.83 9.55 -4.70
C ALA A 50 6.88 9.88 -5.79
N VAL A 51 8.15 9.51 -5.61
CA VAL A 51 9.22 9.77 -6.60
C VAL A 51 9.01 9.08 -7.96
N LYS A 52 8.03 8.17 -8.10
CA LYS A 52 7.62 7.60 -9.39
C LYS A 52 6.79 8.56 -10.26
N GLY A 53 7.01 9.87 -10.09
CA GLY A 53 6.22 10.93 -10.71
C GLY A 53 4.76 10.94 -10.27
N LEU A 54 4.49 10.48 -9.04
CA LEU A 54 3.15 10.41 -8.48
C LEU A 54 3.03 11.40 -7.32
N LYS A 55 1.94 12.15 -7.29
CA LYS A 55 1.57 13.02 -6.17
C LYS A 55 0.26 12.56 -5.58
N GLN A 56 0.19 12.36 -4.26
CA GLN A 56 -1.08 12.07 -3.62
C GLN A 56 -2.04 13.27 -3.77
N SER A 57 -3.28 12.97 -4.13
CA SER A 57 -4.39 13.92 -4.17
C SER A 57 -4.80 14.30 -2.75
N ASP A 58 -4.97 15.60 -2.50
CA ASP A 58 -5.62 16.17 -1.31
C ASP A 58 -7.15 16.21 -1.43
N GLY A 59 -7.67 16.19 -2.67
CA GLY A 59 -9.10 16.14 -2.95
C GLY A 59 -9.75 14.79 -2.66
N ARG A 60 -11.07 14.73 -2.92
CA ARG A 60 -11.88 13.54 -2.67
C ARG A 60 -11.29 12.27 -3.29
N LEU A 61 -11.13 11.25 -2.45
CA LEU A 61 -10.78 9.89 -2.83
C LEU A 61 -11.99 9.24 -3.50
N CYS A 62 -11.88 9.01 -4.80
CA CYS A 62 -12.89 8.29 -5.55
C CYS A 62 -12.25 7.59 -6.74
N VAL A 63 -12.41 6.27 -6.79
CA VAL A 63 -11.80 5.43 -7.84
C VAL A 63 -12.36 5.77 -9.23
N GLN A 64 -13.58 6.32 -9.32
CA GLN A 64 -14.18 6.71 -10.59
C GLN A 64 -13.41 7.78 -11.36
N ARG A 65 -12.60 8.57 -10.63
CA ARG A 65 -11.71 9.57 -11.24
C ARG A 65 -10.69 8.92 -12.16
N LEU A 66 -10.31 7.65 -11.91
CA LEU A 66 -9.42 6.91 -12.79
C LEU A 66 -10.00 6.75 -14.19
N TRP A 67 -11.32 6.60 -14.35
CA TRP A 67 -11.96 6.48 -15.66
C TRP A 67 -12.69 7.75 -16.10
N GLY A 68 -12.34 8.89 -15.51
CA GLY A 68 -12.78 10.22 -15.95
C GLY A 68 -14.21 10.60 -15.56
N LYS A 69 -14.84 9.88 -14.64
CA LYS A 69 -16.18 10.24 -14.14
C LYS A 69 -16.09 11.07 -12.86
N GLN A 70 -17.10 11.94 -12.68
CA GLN A 70 -17.38 12.56 -11.40
C GLN A 70 -17.97 11.50 -10.44
N CYS A 71 -17.60 11.59 -9.16
CA CYS A 71 -18.12 10.69 -8.14
C CYS A 71 -19.64 10.81 -8.00
N ASP A 72 -20.34 9.69 -8.13
CA ASP A 72 -21.80 9.56 -7.93
C ASP A 72 -22.17 8.72 -6.69
N LEU A 73 -21.18 8.47 -5.81
CA LEU A 73 -21.25 7.63 -4.61
C LEU A 73 -21.37 6.12 -4.89
N LYS A 74 -21.82 5.69 -6.06
CA LYS A 74 -21.92 4.28 -6.44
C LYS A 74 -20.55 3.81 -6.91
N ASP A 75 -20.09 2.63 -6.50
CA ASP A 75 -18.77 2.12 -6.95
C ASP A 75 -17.61 3.12 -6.70
N CYS A 76 -17.75 4.00 -5.69
CA CYS A 76 -16.78 5.07 -5.42
C CYS A 76 -15.53 4.57 -4.67
N VAL A 77 -15.66 3.41 -4.02
CA VAL A 77 -14.63 2.66 -3.31
C VAL A 77 -14.57 1.26 -3.92
N PRO A 78 -13.38 0.75 -4.30
CA PRO A 78 -13.27 -0.59 -4.86
C PRO A 78 -13.49 -1.66 -3.78
N PRO A 79 -13.74 -2.93 -4.14
CA PRO A 79 -13.93 -4.00 -3.16
C PRO A 79 -12.76 -4.25 -2.20
N SER A 80 -11.54 -3.81 -2.55
CA SER A 80 -10.35 -3.85 -1.69
C SER A 80 -10.19 -2.61 -0.79
N GLY A 81 -11.20 -1.74 -0.76
CA GLY A 81 -11.17 -0.44 -0.08
C GLY A 81 -10.81 -0.55 1.39
N ASP A 82 -9.60 -0.08 1.70
CA ASP A 82 -9.02 -0.01 3.03
C ASP A 82 -7.76 0.87 2.91
N HIS A 83 -7.59 1.83 3.81
CA HIS A 83 -6.48 2.79 3.79
C HIS A 83 -6.18 3.38 2.40
N ASP A 84 -7.25 3.90 1.79
CA ASP A 84 -7.27 4.36 0.41
C ASP A 84 -6.47 5.65 0.18
N SER A 85 -5.89 5.76 -1.01
CA SER A 85 -5.28 7.00 -1.50
C SER A 85 -5.42 7.10 -3.02
N LEU A 86 -5.57 8.33 -3.52
CA LEU A 86 -5.60 8.61 -4.95
C LEU A 86 -4.32 9.35 -5.33
N TRP A 87 -3.67 8.87 -6.38
CA TRP A 87 -2.39 9.39 -6.84
C TRP A 87 -2.51 9.92 -8.26
N LEU A 88 -1.91 11.08 -8.46
CA LEU A 88 -1.95 11.86 -9.69
C LEU A 88 -0.60 11.78 -10.40
N ARG A 89 -0.63 11.70 -11.72
CA ARG A 89 0.52 11.93 -12.61
C ARG A 89 0.19 13.13 -13.47
N ASP A 90 1.05 14.15 -13.47
CA ASP A 90 0.84 15.40 -14.21
C ASP A 90 -0.54 16.03 -13.98
N GLY A 91 -1.00 16.02 -12.72
CA GLY A 91 -2.31 16.54 -12.30
C GLY A 91 -3.51 15.65 -12.64
N LYS A 92 -3.32 14.52 -13.32
CA LYS A 92 -4.40 13.60 -13.73
C LYS A 92 -4.44 12.34 -12.85
N PRO A 93 -5.63 11.83 -12.48
CA PRO A 93 -5.76 10.55 -11.77
C PRO A 93 -5.03 9.42 -12.50
N ALA A 94 -4.10 8.76 -11.83
CA ALA A 94 -3.27 7.71 -12.41
C ALA A 94 -3.39 6.39 -11.66
N VAL A 95 -3.37 6.42 -10.33
CA VAL A 95 -3.45 5.22 -9.48
C VAL A 95 -4.40 5.46 -8.32
N TYR A 96 -5.29 4.51 -8.05
CA TYR A 96 -6.02 4.42 -6.79
C TYR A 96 -5.40 3.27 -6.00
N LEU A 97 -4.78 3.57 -4.89
CA LEU A 97 -4.08 2.61 -4.05
C LEU A 97 -4.93 2.30 -2.83
N THR A 98 -5.21 1.02 -2.60
CA THR A 98 -5.78 0.52 -1.34
C THR A 98 -4.77 -0.37 -0.64
N GLN A 99 -4.76 -0.38 0.68
CA GLN A 99 -3.79 -1.12 1.49
C GLN A 99 -4.46 -2.03 2.53
N PRO A 100 -5.18 -3.08 2.11
CA PRO A 100 -5.89 -3.97 3.01
C PRO A 100 -4.95 -4.94 3.75
N TYR A 101 -5.32 -5.29 4.98
CA TYR A 101 -4.64 -6.35 5.76
C TYR A 101 -4.84 -7.76 5.18
N GLY A 102 -5.79 -7.94 4.25
CA GLY A 102 -6.00 -9.21 3.57
C GLY A 102 -6.99 -9.14 2.43
N LEU A 103 -6.98 -10.14 1.57
CA LEU A 103 -7.94 -10.32 0.48
C LEU A 103 -8.52 -11.73 0.54
N THR A 104 -9.82 -11.83 0.78
CA THR A 104 -10.52 -13.11 0.68
C THR A 104 -10.71 -13.50 -0.79
N TRP A 105 -10.97 -14.79 -1.04
CA TRP A 105 -11.35 -15.27 -2.37
C TRP A 105 -12.52 -14.47 -2.96
N GLU A 106 -13.54 -14.19 -2.15
CA GLU A 106 -14.69 -13.42 -2.58
C GLU A 106 -14.34 -11.97 -2.90
N THR A 107 -13.51 -11.33 -2.07
CA THR A 107 -13.01 -9.96 -2.32
C THR A 107 -12.25 -9.89 -3.64
N MET A 108 -11.38 -10.85 -3.90
CA MET A 108 -10.62 -10.92 -5.16
C MET A 108 -11.56 -11.06 -6.36
N ARG A 109 -12.55 -11.97 -6.30
CA ARG A 109 -13.54 -12.14 -7.37
C ARG A 109 -14.34 -10.86 -7.64
N ARG A 110 -14.76 -10.17 -6.58
CA ARG A 110 -15.48 -8.88 -6.69
C ARG A 110 -14.59 -7.79 -7.28
N LEU A 111 -13.32 -7.74 -6.88
CA LEU A 111 -12.33 -6.79 -7.40
C LEU A 111 -12.08 -7.01 -8.90
N MET A 112 -11.91 -8.26 -9.34
CA MET A 112 -11.76 -8.60 -10.76
C MET A 112 -12.96 -8.12 -11.57
N ALA A 113 -14.18 -8.47 -11.13
CA ALA A 113 -15.41 -8.04 -11.78
C ALA A 113 -15.55 -6.50 -11.79
N PHE A 114 -15.14 -5.82 -10.71
CA PHE A 114 -15.10 -4.37 -10.65
C PHE A 114 -14.15 -3.78 -11.70
N CYS A 115 -12.94 -4.31 -11.80
CA CYS A 115 -11.95 -3.89 -12.77
C CYS A 115 -12.42 -4.11 -14.22
N GLU A 116 -13.04 -5.26 -14.52
CA GLU A 116 -13.60 -5.55 -15.84
C GLU A 116 -14.69 -4.57 -16.24
N ARG A 117 -15.66 -4.31 -15.36
CA ARG A 117 -16.78 -3.38 -15.63
C ARG A 117 -16.32 -1.95 -15.90
N HIS A 118 -15.21 -1.52 -15.30
CA HIS A 118 -14.74 -0.13 -15.37
C HIS A 118 -13.49 0.06 -16.24
N GLY A 119 -13.03 -0.98 -16.95
CA GLY A 119 -11.85 -0.87 -17.81
C GLY A 119 -10.56 -0.62 -17.03
N LEU A 120 -10.43 -1.20 -15.84
CA LEU A 120 -9.27 -1.08 -14.96
C LEU A 120 -8.47 -2.38 -14.89
N LYS A 121 -7.21 -2.26 -14.46
CA LYS A 121 -6.40 -3.37 -13.97
C LYS A 121 -6.09 -3.15 -12.48
N ALA A 122 -5.80 -4.23 -11.77
CA ALA A 122 -5.34 -4.21 -10.39
C ALA A 122 -4.01 -4.97 -10.28
N ASP A 123 -2.99 -4.32 -9.74
CA ASP A 123 -1.72 -4.94 -9.39
C ASP A 123 -1.67 -5.15 -7.86
N ILE A 124 -1.43 -6.40 -7.43
CA ILE A 124 -1.40 -6.79 -6.01
C ILE A 124 0.02 -7.22 -5.64
N ASP A 125 0.63 -6.53 -4.67
CA ASP A 125 1.99 -6.82 -4.19
C ASP A 125 2.09 -6.45 -2.70
N THR A 126 3.20 -6.77 -2.06
CA THR A 126 3.61 -6.27 -0.74
C THR A 126 4.34 -4.92 -0.84
N TRP A 127 4.45 -4.37 -2.05
CA TRP A 127 5.08 -3.10 -2.35
C TRP A 127 4.32 -2.31 -3.42
N PRO A 128 4.13 -0.98 -3.28
CA PRO A 128 4.44 -0.16 -2.12
C PRO A 128 3.33 -0.28 -1.07
N SER A 129 3.68 -0.73 0.13
CA SER A 129 2.80 -0.65 1.30
C SER A 129 3.44 0.20 2.38
N PHE A 130 2.87 1.37 2.63
CA PHE A 130 3.33 2.37 3.62
C PHE A 130 2.36 2.52 4.79
N HIS A 131 1.10 2.11 4.67
CA HIS A 131 0.28 1.80 5.85
C HIS A 131 0.77 0.46 6.41
N PHE A 132 1.18 0.39 7.69
CA PHE A 132 1.79 -0.80 8.32
C PHE A 132 2.64 -1.67 7.37
N PRO A 133 3.79 -1.14 6.89
CA PRO A 133 4.72 -1.82 6.00
C PRO A 133 4.97 -3.29 6.37
N GLY A 134 4.73 -4.19 5.41
CA GLY A 134 4.96 -5.63 5.61
C GLY A 134 3.80 -6.40 6.24
N GLN A 135 2.75 -5.72 6.73
CA GLN A 135 1.52 -6.37 7.21
C GLN A 135 0.34 -6.22 6.24
N VAL A 136 0.31 -5.13 5.46
CA VAL A 136 -0.73 -4.93 4.45
C VAL A 136 -0.23 -5.22 3.04
N LEU A 137 -1.19 -5.59 2.20
CA LEU A 137 -1.03 -5.65 0.76
C LEU A 137 -1.09 -4.24 0.17
N SER A 138 -0.55 -4.10 -1.03
CA SER A 138 -0.71 -2.94 -1.90
C SER A 138 -1.54 -3.39 -3.08
N VAL A 139 -2.73 -2.80 -3.24
CA VAL A 139 -3.60 -3.04 -4.39
C VAL A 139 -3.69 -1.74 -5.17
N GLN A 140 -3.01 -1.68 -6.31
CA GLN A 140 -2.98 -0.52 -7.19
C GLN A 140 -3.95 -0.71 -8.34
N LEU A 141 -5.00 0.11 -8.38
CA LEU A 141 -5.92 0.19 -9.50
C LEU A 141 -5.48 1.29 -10.47
N SER A 142 -5.47 0.97 -11.76
CA SER A 142 -5.16 1.92 -12.84
C SER A 142 -5.98 1.59 -14.08
N LYS A 143 -6.06 2.51 -15.05
CA LYS A 143 -6.66 2.19 -16.35
C LYS A 143 -5.91 1.02 -16.99
N LYS A 144 -6.63 0.13 -17.67
CA LYS A 144 -5.96 -0.78 -18.61
C LYS A 144 -5.25 0.07 -19.67
N ASP A 145 -4.01 -0.29 -19.96
CA ASP A 145 -3.33 0.29 -21.13
C ASP A 145 -4.15 -0.11 -22.36
N ALA A 146 -4.44 0.87 -23.22
CA ALA A 146 -5.17 0.65 -24.47
C ALA A 146 -4.29 -0.08 -25.49
#